data_AF-A0A2A5DIK1-F1
#
_entry.id   AF-A0A2A5DIK1-F1
#
_cell.length_a   1.000
_cell.length_b   1.000
_cell.length_c   1.000
_cell.angle_alpha   90.00
_cell.angle_beta   90.00
_cell.angle_gamma   90.00
#
_symmetry.space_group_name_H-M   'P 1'
#
loop_
_entity.id
_entity.type
_entity.pdbx_description
1 polymer ?
#
loop_
_entity_poly.entity_id
_entity_poly.type
_entity_poly.pdbx_seq_one_letter_code
_entity_poly.pdbx_strand_id
1 'polypeptide(L)'
;MNAITAVARFSFWRRASGFKLLGPSLIALLPCLMMAIVLLEEPIDAFDLYRDYMVPATLYFVLPLVCMFIMLPVLSELYEKGSIGYLYTRPAPRWKMLLGMYLGAFAATLPVFLIGVAGPMLLGLASGGSASLGEWLSLSLGIFAILAIAGLAYGSICIFIGVKTKRPIIWAFIVLLGLGSTMGSLPGAGQEFSLHYYLISLAYKWCGITASKTDLFSPLESVASVPESLFILLATSVAMMAFTAVAARQRDVL
;
A
#
# COMPACT_ATOMS: atom_id res chain seq x y z
N MET A 1 24.42 -12.08 -13.62
CA MET A 1 23.52 -11.25 -12.78
C MET A 1 22.23 -11.01 -13.55
N ASN A 2 21.08 -11.42 -13.02
CA ASN A 2 19.79 -11.32 -13.74
C ASN A 2 19.38 -9.85 -13.92
N ALA A 3 18.96 -9.47 -15.14
CA ALA A 3 18.55 -8.10 -15.44
C ALA A 3 17.50 -7.54 -14.46
N ILE A 4 16.57 -8.40 -14.01
CA ILE A 4 15.54 -8.06 -13.02
C ILE A 4 16.18 -7.63 -11.69
N THR A 5 17.12 -8.42 -11.17
CA THR A 5 17.79 -8.14 -9.88
C THR A 5 18.63 -6.88 -9.91
N ALA A 6 19.30 -6.61 -11.05
CA ALA A 6 20.09 -5.40 -11.23
C ALA A 6 19.21 -4.14 -11.22
N VAL A 7 18.09 -4.17 -11.96
CA VAL A 7 17.14 -3.07 -12.02
C VAL A 7 16.42 -2.89 -10.68
N ALA A 8 16.05 -3.98 -10.01
CA ALA A 8 15.42 -3.92 -8.68
C ALA A 8 16.34 -3.27 -7.65
N ARG A 9 17.62 -3.67 -7.60
CA ARG A 9 18.60 -3.03 -6.71
C ARG A 9 18.76 -1.55 -7.03
N PHE A 10 18.86 -1.18 -8.30
CA PHE A 10 18.96 0.21 -8.72
C PHE A 10 17.72 1.03 -8.29
N SER A 11 16.52 0.53 -8.56
CA SER A 11 15.27 1.20 -8.20
C SER A 11 15.09 1.32 -6.69
N PHE A 12 15.46 0.27 -5.94
CA PHE A 12 15.47 0.30 -4.48
C PHE A 12 16.38 1.40 -3.97
N TRP A 13 17.67 1.40 -4.32
CA TRP A 13 18.60 2.41 -3.81
C TRP A 13 18.21 3.82 -4.24
N ARG A 14 17.77 4.01 -5.48
CA ARG A 14 17.31 5.32 -5.98
C ARG A 14 16.10 5.85 -5.21
N ARG A 15 15.23 4.97 -4.69
CA ARG A 15 14.04 5.35 -3.90
C ARG A 15 14.35 5.46 -2.42
N ALA A 16 15.15 4.54 -1.90
CA ALA A 16 15.57 4.50 -0.51
C ALA A 16 16.57 5.61 -0.14
N SER A 17 17.32 6.14 -1.12
CA SER A 17 18.29 7.20 -0.88
C SER A 17 17.63 8.58 -0.82
N GLY A 18 17.83 9.28 0.30
CA GLY A 18 17.63 10.73 0.43
C GLY A 18 16.20 11.18 0.73
N PHE A 19 15.91 12.44 0.39
CA PHE A 19 14.67 13.17 0.73
C PHE A 19 13.39 12.58 0.09
N LYS A 20 13.51 11.60 -0.82
CA LYS A 20 12.39 11.03 -1.57
C LYS A 20 11.48 10.14 -0.74
N LEU A 21 11.98 9.58 0.37
CA LEU A 21 11.14 8.83 1.31
C LEU A 21 10.43 9.75 2.32
N LEU A 22 10.81 11.02 2.43
CA LEU A 22 10.23 11.91 3.45
C LEU A 22 8.73 12.10 3.25
N GLY A 23 8.29 12.37 2.02
CA GLY A 23 6.86 12.52 1.71
C GLY A 23 6.05 11.28 2.12
N PRO A 24 6.37 10.08 1.60
CA PRO A 24 5.72 8.84 2.01
C PRO A 24 5.81 8.55 3.51
N SER A 25 6.93 8.86 4.15
CA SER A 25 7.12 8.63 5.59
C SER A 25 6.27 9.57 6.43
N LEU A 26 6.12 10.84 6.03
CA LEU A 26 5.22 11.79 6.68
C LEU A 26 3.76 11.33 6.58
N ILE A 27 3.36 10.80 5.43
CA ILE A 27 2.02 10.20 5.24
C ILE A 27 1.86 8.96 6.13
N ALA A 28 2.88 8.11 6.21
CA ALA A 28 2.86 6.93 7.07
C ALA A 28 2.76 7.27 8.55
N LEU A 29 3.18 8.47 8.97
CA LEU A 29 3.06 8.97 10.33
C LEU A 29 1.69 9.62 10.62
N LEU A 30 0.79 9.77 9.64
CA LEU A 30 -0.54 10.33 9.88
C LEU A 30 -1.33 9.60 10.99
N PRO A 31 -1.38 8.26 11.04
CA PRO A 31 -2.05 7.56 12.14
C PRO A 31 -1.37 7.83 13.49
N CYS A 32 -0.05 8.01 13.50
CA CYS A 32 0.68 8.35 14.72
C CYS A 32 0.28 9.74 15.25
N LEU A 33 0.10 10.71 14.36
CA LEU A 33 -0.40 12.04 14.72
C LEU A 33 -1.85 12.00 15.21
N MET A 34 -2.72 11.24 14.53
CA MET A 34 -4.11 11.07 14.96
C MET A 34 -4.19 10.44 16.36
N MET A 35 -3.40 9.40 16.61
CA MET A 35 -3.33 8.75 17.91
C MET A 35 -2.84 9.71 19.00
N ALA A 36 -1.81 10.51 18.73
CA ALA A 36 -1.32 11.50 19.66
C ALA A 36 -2.39 12.55 20.02
N ILE A 37 -3.17 13.02 19.05
CA ILE A 37 -4.24 13.99 19.27
C ILE A 37 -5.35 13.38 20.15
N VAL A 38 -5.82 12.18 19.81
CA VAL A 38 -6.91 11.53 20.56
C VAL A 38 -6.50 11.22 22.00
N LEU A 39 -5.27 10.76 22.22
CA LEU A 39 -4.76 10.48 23.58
C LEU A 39 -4.59 11.74 24.44
N LEU A 40 -4.52 12.94 23.83
CA LEU A 40 -4.50 14.20 24.56
C LEU A 40 -5.90 14.66 24.96
N GLU A 41 -6.94 14.25 24.22
CA GLU A 41 -8.31 14.72 24.41
C GLU A 41 -9.15 13.75 25.27
N GLU A 42 -8.99 12.44 25.05
CA GLU A 42 -9.84 11.43 25.67
C GLU A 42 -9.01 10.35 26.40
N PRO A 43 -9.41 9.95 27.63
CA PRO A 43 -8.79 8.85 28.34
C PRO A 43 -9.31 7.51 27.80
N ILE A 44 -8.94 7.18 26.56
CA ILE A 44 -9.22 5.89 25.90
C ILE A 44 -8.00 4.99 26.06
N ASP A 45 -8.22 3.68 26.17
CA ASP A 45 -7.12 2.72 26.10
C ASP A 45 -6.42 2.79 24.73
N ALA A 46 -5.10 3.00 24.78
CA ALA A 46 -4.29 3.20 23.59
C ALA A 46 -4.27 1.97 22.67
N PHE A 47 -4.41 0.76 23.24
CA PHE A 47 -4.41 -0.48 22.47
C PHE A 47 -5.69 -0.62 21.64
N ASP A 48 -6.85 -0.37 22.24
CA ASP A 48 -8.13 -0.40 21.52
C ASP A 48 -8.18 0.69 20.45
N LEU A 49 -7.69 1.90 20.75
CA LEU A 49 -7.58 2.98 19.77
C LEU A 49 -6.70 2.59 18.57
N TYR A 50 -5.55 1.95 18.83
CA TYR A 50 -4.67 1.47 17.77
C TYR A 50 -5.35 0.40 16.92
N ARG A 51 -5.95 -0.62 17.55
CA ARG A 51 -6.57 -1.76 16.88
C ARG A 51 -7.79 -1.36 16.04
N ASP A 52 -8.71 -0.61 16.61
CA ASP A 52 -10.03 -0.36 16.02
C ASP A 52 -10.05 0.87 15.10
N TYR A 53 -9.17 1.85 15.29
CA TYR A 53 -9.17 3.09 14.49
C TYR A 53 -7.92 3.24 13.63
N MET A 54 -6.74 3.01 14.19
CA MET A 54 -5.50 3.28 13.46
C MET A 54 -5.22 2.23 12.39
N VAL A 55 -5.55 0.96 12.62
CA VAL A 55 -5.36 -0.08 11.60
C VAL A 55 -6.23 0.16 10.36
N PRO A 56 -7.55 0.35 10.47
CA PRO A 56 -8.37 0.65 9.30
C PRO A 56 -7.93 1.94 8.60
N ALA A 57 -7.64 3.02 9.34
CA ALA A 57 -7.14 4.26 8.75
C ALA A 57 -5.85 4.04 7.93
N THR A 58 -4.94 3.20 8.44
CA THR A 58 -3.70 2.85 7.75
C THR A 58 -3.97 2.06 6.47
N LEU A 59 -4.92 1.11 6.49
CA LEU A 59 -5.26 0.28 5.33
C LEU A 59 -6.02 1.06 4.24
N TYR A 60 -6.96 1.93 4.62
CA TYR A 60 -7.80 2.67 3.68
C TYR A 60 -7.11 3.90 3.09
N PHE A 61 -6.36 4.66 3.90
CA PHE A 61 -5.79 5.93 3.45
C PHE A 61 -4.28 5.88 3.23
N VAL A 62 -3.54 5.44 4.25
CA VAL A 62 -2.06 5.50 4.22
C VAL A 62 -1.49 4.57 3.15
N LEU A 63 -1.94 3.32 3.12
CA LEU A 63 -1.44 2.30 2.20
C LEU A 63 -1.54 2.74 0.72
N PRO A 64 -2.72 3.15 0.20
CA PRO A 64 -2.82 3.60 -1.19
C PRO A 64 -1.96 4.81 -1.50
N LEU A 65 -1.91 5.78 -0.58
CA LEU A 65 -1.10 6.99 -0.75
C LEU A 65 0.39 6.67 -0.79
N VAL A 66 0.90 5.88 0.16
CA VAL A 66 2.31 5.47 0.20
C VAL A 66 2.69 4.72 -1.07
N CYS A 67 1.84 3.79 -1.53
CA CYS A 67 2.07 3.08 -2.79
C CYS A 67 2.13 4.07 -3.97
N MET A 68 1.19 5.01 -4.04
CA MET A 68 1.13 6.02 -5.10
C MET A 68 2.42 6.87 -5.15
N PHE A 69 2.84 7.41 -4.01
CA PHE A 69 3.99 8.31 -3.93
C PHE A 69 5.34 7.61 -4.15
N ILE A 70 5.44 6.30 -3.87
CA ILE A 70 6.67 5.55 -4.09
C ILE A 70 6.72 4.96 -5.50
N MET A 71 5.62 4.39 -5.98
CA MET A 71 5.58 3.60 -7.22
C MET A 71 5.49 4.46 -8.47
N LEU A 72 4.64 5.49 -8.50
CA LEU A 72 4.42 6.27 -9.72
C LEU A 72 5.67 7.02 -10.18
N PRO A 73 6.43 7.69 -9.30
CA PRO A 73 7.59 8.44 -9.73
C PRO A 73 8.68 7.56 -10.35
N VAL A 74 8.70 6.26 -10.07
CA VAL A 74 9.65 5.30 -10.66
C VAL A 74 9.57 5.33 -12.18
N LEU A 75 8.37 5.44 -12.73
CA LEU A 75 8.14 5.50 -14.16
C LEU A 75 7.97 6.92 -14.67
N SER A 76 7.23 7.79 -13.97
CA SER A 76 6.94 9.13 -14.49
C SER A 76 8.23 9.95 -14.70
N GLU A 77 9.18 9.90 -13.77
CA GLU A 77 10.48 10.56 -13.92
C GLU A 77 11.27 10.03 -15.14
N LEU A 78 11.10 8.75 -15.48
CA LEU A 78 11.79 8.15 -16.63
C LEU A 78 11.16 8.59 -17.96
N TYR A 79 9.83 8.69 -17.99
CA TYR A 79 9.08 9.18 -19.14
C TYR A 79 9.32 10.67 -19.38
N GLU A 80 9.26 11.49 -18.33
CA GLU A 80 9.48 12.94 -18.42
C GLU A 80 10.88 13.29 -18.91
N LYS A 81 11.90 12.53 -18.49
CA LYS A 81 13.29 12.74 -18.93
C LYS A 81 13.64 12.11 -20.27
N GLY A 82 12.69 11.45 -20.94
CA GLY A 82 12.94 10.64 -22.15
C GLY A 82 13.85 9.42 -21.92
N SER A 83 14.29 9.20 -20.67
CA SER A 83 15.26 8.17 -20.33
C SER A 83 14.72 6.74 -20.42
N ILE A 84 13.40 6.58 -20.48
CA ILE A 84 12.74 5.29 -20.71
C ILE A 84 13.12 4.68 -22.07
N GLY A 85 13.42 5.53 -23.08
CA GLY A 85 13.88 5.07 -24.39
C GLY A 85 15.18 4.28 -24.30
N TYR A 86 16.15 4.76 -23.52
CA TYR A 86 17.42 4.05 -23.28
C TYR A 86 17.24 2.70 -22.58
N LEU A 87 16.18 2.55 -21.81
CA LEU A 87 15.86 1.27 -21.19
C LEU A 87 15.28 0.31 -22.24
N TYR A 88 14.40 0.79 -23.11
CA TYR A 88 13.74 -0.05 -24.12
C TYR A 88 14.58 -0.40 -25.33
N THR A 89 15.68 0.31 -25.59
CA THR A 89 16.65 -0.05 -26.65
C THR A 89 17.60 -1.18 -26.24
N ARG A 90 17.64 -1.55 -24.96
CA ARG A 90 18.46 -2.69 -24.51
C ARG A 90 17.88 -4.02 -25.01
N PRO A 91 18.72 -5.05 -25.24
CA PRO A 91 18.27 -6.37 -25.70
C PRO A 91 17.47 -7.17 -24.65
N ALA A 92 17.12 -6.55 -23.52
CA ALA A 92 16.28 -7.15 -22.50
C ALA A 92 14.80 -6.87 -22.81
N PRO A 93 13.90 -7.85 -22.66
CA PRO A 93 12.47 -7.61 -22.89
C PRO A 93 11.92 -6.60 -21.88
N ARG A 94 11.10 -5.65 -22.36
CA ARG A 94 10.57 -4.51 -21.59
C ARG A 94 9.91 -4.93 -20.27
N TRP A 95 9.21 -6.06 -20.25
CA TRP A 95 8.53 -6.58 -19.05
C TRP A 95 9.50 -6.91 -17.90
N LYS A 96 10.72 -7.41 -18.21
CA LYS A 96 11.72 -7.73 -17.17
C LYS A 96 12.22 -6.45 -16.48
N MET A 97 12.31 -5.36 -17.22
CA MET A 97 12.75 -4.08 -16.70
C MET A 97 11.69 -3.47 -15.79
N LEU A 98 10.43 -3.49 -16.23
CA LEU A 98 9.31 -3.02 -15.42
C LEU A 98 9.13 -3.84 -14.15
N LEU A 99 9.24 -5.17 -14.25
CA LEU A 99 9.21 -6.05 -13.08
C LEU A 99 10.34 -5.73 -12.10
N GLY A 100 11.57 -5.53 -12.59
CA GLY A 100 12.68 -5.11 -11.73
C GLY A 100 12.40 -3.77 -11.06
N MET A 101 11.89 -2.79 -11.79
CA MET A 101 11.54 -1.48 -11.23
C MET A 101 10.48 -1.57 -10.14
N TYR A 102 9.43 -2.34 -10.40
CA TYR A 102 8.35 -2.60 -9.45
C TYR A 102 8.87 -3.27 -8.18
N LEU A 103 9.65 -4.36 -8.30
CA LEU A 103 10.19 -5.07 -7.13
C LEU A 103 11.13 -4.19 -6.29
N GLY A 104 11.97 -3.38 -6.94
CA GLY A 104 12.84 -2.43 -6.23
C GLY A 104 12.06 -1.34 -5.51
N ALA A 105 11.02 -0.80 -6.16
CA ALA A 105 10.14 0.19 -5.56
C ALA A 105 9.31 -0.39 -4.42
N PHE A 106 8.79 -1.61 -4.58
CA PHE A 106 8.09 -2.36 -3.54
C PHE A 106 8.99 -2.58 -2.32
N ALA A 107 10.23 -3.03 -2.51
CA ALA A 107 11.18 -3.18 -1.40
C ALA A 107 11.43 -1.84 -0.66
N ALA A 108 11.37 -0.71 -1.36
CA ALA A 108 11.49 0.62 -0.74
C ALA A 108 10.22 1.06 0.01
N THR A 109 9.05 0.45 -0.23
CA THR A 109 7.82 0.70 0.56
C THR A 109 7.88 0.03 1.94
N LEU A 110 8.56 -1.11 2.07
CA LEU A 110 8.64 -1.88 3.32
C LEU A 110 9.13 -1.06 4.53
N PRO A 111 10.23 -0.29 4.47
CA PRO A 111 10.65 0.53 5.61
C PRO A 111 9.62 1.63 5.95
N VAL A 112 8.88 2.14 4.96
CA VAL A 112 7.84 3.15 5.18
C VAL A 112 6.63 2.54 5.88
N PHE A 113 6.23 1.32 5.49
CA PHE A 113 5.19 0.57 6.21
C PHE A 113 5.61 0.22 7.63
N LEU A 114 6.89 -0.14 7.83
CA LEU A 114 7.42 -0.39 9.16
C LEU A 114 7.29 0.86 10.05
N ILE A 115 7.64 2.05 9.54
CA ILE A 115 7.47 3.32 10.24
C ILE A 115 5.98 3.58 10.56
N GLY A 116 5.09 3.36 9.60
CA GLY A 116 3.66 3.60 9.79
C GLY A 116 2.99 2.70 10.82
N VAL A 117 3.53 1.50 11.02
CA VAL A 117 3.05 0.54 12.04
C VAL A 117 3.75 0.76 13.39
N ALA A 118 5.07 0.93 13.38
CA ALA A 118 5.87 1.07 14.59
C ALA A 118 5.65 2.41 15.29
N GLY A 119 5.39 3.50 14.55
CA GLY A 119 5.15 4.82 15.13
C GLY A 119 3.98 4.82 16.13
N PRO A 120 2.75 4.48 15.70
CA PRO A 120 1.60 4.41 16.60
C PRO A 120 1.79 3.36 17.72
N MET A 121 2.42 2.22 17.43
CA MET A 121 2.72 1.19 18.44
C MET A 121 3.60 1.73 19.57
N LEU A 122 4.71 2.41 19.23
CA LEU A 122 5.63 2.98 20.21
C LEU A 122 4.97 4.10 21.03
N LEU A 123 4.12 4.89 20.39
CA LEU A 123 3.36 5.95 21.06
C LEU A 123 2.33 5.36 22.04
N GLY A 124 1.62 4.31 21.65
CA GLY A 124 0.67 3.61 22.53
C GLY A 124 1.33 2.87 23.70
N LEU A 125 2.52 2.32 23.50
CA LEU A 125 3.32 1.75 24.59
C LEU A 125 3.78 2.85 25.56
N ALA A 126 4.19 4.01 25.05
CA ALA A 126 4.63 5.12 25.88
C ALA A 126 3.49 5.75 26.70
N SER A 127 2.25 5.69 26.21
CA SER A 127 1.07 6.21 26.92
C SER A 127 0.51 5.24 27.98
N GLY A 128 1.12 4.06 28.17
CA GLY A 128 0.75 3.12 29.24
C GLY A 128 -0.49 2.28 28.96
N GLY A 129 -0.70 1.88 27.70
CA GLY A 129 -1.85 1.04 27.31
C GLY A 129 -1.96 -0.28 28.09
N SER A 130 -3.18 -0.82 28.15
CA SER A 130 -3.53 -1.99 28.97
C SER A 130 -2.89 -3.32 28.50
N ALA A 131 -2.51 -3.39 27.22
CA ALA A 131 -2.02 -4.60 26.58
C ALA A 131 -0.52 -4.86 26.81
N SER A 132 -0.16 -6.14 26.82
CA SER A 132 1.22 -6.60 26.96
C SER A 132 2.05 -6.27 25.71
N LEU A 133 3.37 -6.14 25.88
CA LEU A 133 4.30 -5.91 24.76
C LEU A 133 4.22 -7.02 23.68
N GLY A 134 3.89 -8.25 24.07
CA GLY A 134 3.67 -9.36 23.14
C GLY A 134 2.46 -9.16 22.24
N GLU A 135 1.35 -8.63 22.78
CA GLU A 135 0.13 -8.35 22.01
C GLU A 135 0.37 -7.22 21.00
N TRP A 136 1.00 -6.13 21.43
CA TRP A 136 1.43 -5.04 20.55
C TRP A 136 2.29 -5.53 19.39
N LEU A 137 3.32 -6.32 19.67
CA LEU A 137 4.20 -6.88 18.64
C LEU A 137 3.44 -7.80 17.69
N SER A 138 2.58 -8.67 18.20
CA SER A 138 1.81 -9.61 17.38
C SER A 138 0.86 -8.87 16.42
N LEU A 139 0.18 -7.84 16.91
CA LEU A 139 -0.72 -7.00 16.15
C LEU A 139 0.03 -6.21 15.08
N SER A 140 1.11 -5.53 15.47
CA SER A 140 1.95 -4.75 14.56
C SER A 140 2.59 -5.61 13.47
N LEU A 141 3.09 -6.81 13.79
CA LEU A 141 3.62 -7.74 12.80
C LEU A 141 2.53 -8.24 11.84
N GLY A 142 1.33 -8.53 12.36
CA GLY A 142 0.17 -8.90 11.55
C GLY A 142 -0.19 -7.80 10.55
N ILE A 143 -0.27 -6.54 11.01
CA ILE A 143 -0.56 -5.39 10.15
C ILE A 143 0.55 -5.16 9.13
N PHE A 144 1.82 -5.26 9.52
CA PHE A 144 2.94 -5.12 8.61
C PHE A 144 2.90 -6.17 7.50
N ALA A 145 2.58 -7.43 7.82
CA ALA A 145 2.41 -8.49 6.83
C ALA A 145 1.26 -8.18 5.87
N ILE A 146 0.11 -7.71 6.38
CA ILE A 146 -1.02 -7.28 5.55
C ILE A 146 -0.61 -6.13 4.63
N LEU A 147 0.07 -5.11 5.14
CA LEU A 147 0.55 -3.97 4.34
C LEU A 147 1.53 -4.41 3.26
N ALA A 148 2.41 -5.36 3.54
CA ALA A 148 3.33 -5.91 2.54
C ALA A 148 2.56 -6.62 1.41
N ILE A 149 1.60 -7.47 1.74
CA ILE A 149 0.76 -8.17 0.74
C ILE A 149 -0.08 -7.18 -0.06
N ALA A 150 -0.71 -6.23 0.64
CA ALA A 150 -1.52 -5.19 0.04
C ALA A 150 -0.69 -4.29 -0.89
N GLY A 151 0.52 -3.92 -0.47
CA GLY A 151 1.46 -3.12 -1.24
C GLY A 151 1.83 -3.78 -2.57
N LEU A 152 1.80 -5.11 -2.66
CA LEU A 152 1.97 -5.80 -3.94
C LEU A 152 0.81 -5.49 -4.89
N ALA A 153 -0.43 -5.60 -4.43
CA ALA A 153 -1.63 -5.33 -5.22
C ALA A 153 -1.69 -3.84 -5.62
N TYR A 154 -1.66 -2.93 -4.64
CA TYR A 154 -1.73 -1.49 -4.88
C TYR A 154 -0.56 -0.99 -5.73
N GLY A 155 0.65 -1.47 -5.47
CA GLY A 155 1.82 -1.08 -6.25
C GLY A 155 1.74 -1.51 -7.71
N SER A 156 1.17 -2.69 -7.99
CA SER A 156 0.98 -3.17 -9.37
C SER A 156 -0.02 -2.30 -10.14
N ILE A 157 -1.08 -1.84 -9.48
CA ILE A 157 -2.06 -0.90 -10.05
C ILE A 157 -1.40 0.44 -10.33
N CYS A 158 -0.60 0.96 -9.39
CA CYS A 158 0.16 2.20 -9.60
C CYS A 158 1.06 2.09 -10.83
N ILE A 159 1.85 1.03 -10.94
CA ILE A 159 2.75 0.82 -12.07
C ILE A 159 1.98 0.72 -13.39
N PHE A 160 0.86 -0.01 -13.41
CA PHE A 160 -0.01 -0.08 -14.58
C PHE A 160 -0.51 1.30 -15.02
N ILE A 161 -1.03 2.10 -14.08
CA ILE A 161 -1.48 3.48 -14.34
C ILE A 161 -0.32 4.35 -14.83
N GLY A 162 0.88 4.18 -14.24
CA GLY A 162 2.13 4.83 -14.64
C GLY A 162 2.51 4.57 -16.09
N VAL A 163 2.34 3.33 -16.56
CA VAL A 163 2.62 2.94 -17.95
C VAL A 163 1.51 3.36 -18.90
N LYS A 164 0.24 3.41 -18.47
CA LYS A 164 -0.88 3.68 -19.39
C LYS A 164 -1.17 5.17 -19.59
N THR A 165 -0.88 6.02 -18.60
CA THR A 165 -1.35 7.41 -18.57
C THR A 165 -0.20 8.43 -18.62
N LYS A 166 -0.51 9.66 -19.08
CA LYS A 166 0.42 10.80 -19.07
C LYS A 166 0.44 11.54 -17.72
N ARG A 167 -0.68 11.52 -17.00
CA ARG A 167 -0.86 12.14 -15.68
C ARG A 167 -1.18 11.07 -14.63
N PRO A 168 -0.23 10.19 -14.30
CA PRO A 168 -0.50 8.99 -13.52
C PRO A 168 -0.94 9.28 -12.08
N ILE A 169 -0.50 10.39 -11.50
CA ILE A 169 -0.86 10.78 -10.13
C ILE A 169 -2.37 11.02 -10.01
N ILE A 170 -2.96 11.78 -10.95
CA ILE A 170 -4.39 12.10 -10.94
C ILE A 170 -5.22 10.83 -11.08
N TRP A 171 -4.86 9.97 -12.03
CA TRP A 171 -5.57 8.72 -12.26
C TRP A 171 -5.43 7.72 -11.11
N ALA A 172 -4.24 7.61 -10.52
CA ALA A 172 -4.05 6.75 -9.36
C ALA A 172 -4.83 7.25 -8.14
N PHE A 173 -4.89 8.56 -7.92
CA PHE A 173 -5.70 9.13 -6.86
C PHE A 173 -7.19 8.79 -7.03
N ILE A 174 -7.74 8.99 -8.23
CA ILE A 174 -9.14 8.67 -8.53
C ILE A 174 -9.42 7.17 -8.38
N VAL A 175 -8.55 6.30 -8.90
CA VAL A 175 -8.76 4.85 -8.85
C VAL A 175 -8.55 4.28 -7.46
N LEU A 176 -7.47 4.66 -6.77
CA LEU A 176 -7.11 4.05 -5.51
C LEU A 176 -7.89 4.60 -4.33
N LEU A 177 -8.07 5.93 -4.26
CA LEU A 177 -8.82 6.57 -3.19
C LEU A 177 -10.28 6.77 -3.58
N GLY A 178 -10.56 7.33 -4.76
CA GLY A 178 -11.95 7.58 -5.18
C GLY A 178 -12.75 6.29 -5.31
N LEU A 179 -12.34 5.40 -6.21
CA LEU A 179 -13.05 4.15 -6.47
C LEU A 179 -12.90 3.13 -5.32
N GLY A 180 -11.73 3.09 -4.67
CA GLY A 180 -11.51 2.24 -3.49
C GLY A 180 -12.43 2.58 -2.31
N SER A 181 -12.55 3.86 -1.96
CA SER A 181 -13.41 4.31 -0.84
C SER A 181 -14.90 4.21 -1.18
N THR A 182 -15.30 4.61 -2.39
CA THR A 182 -16.71 4.58 -2.81
C THR A 182 -17.24 3.15 -2.95
N MET A 183 -16.46 2.22 -3.48
CA MET A 183 -16.88 0.81 -3.52
C MET A 183 -16.88 0.15 -2.14
N GLY A 184 -15.99 0.60 -1.25
CA GLY A 184 -15.96 0.12 0.14
C GLY A 184 -17.14 0.60 0.99
N SER A 185 -17.82 1.69 0.61
CA SER A 185 -18.95 2.25 1.37
C SER A 185 -20.32 1.75 0.89
N LEU A 186 -20.41 1.12 -0.27
CA LEU A 186 -21.67 0.55 -0.77
C LEU A 186 -22.06 -0.67 0.08
N PRO A 187 -23.31 -0.82 0.55
CA PRO A 187 -23.78 -2.06 1.17
C PRO A 187 -24.02 -3.16 0.11
N GLY A 188 -23.85 -4.42 0.49
CA GLY A 188 -24.07 -5.59 -0.38
C GLY A 188 -22.89 -6.02 -1.27
N ALA A 189 -23.19 -6.76 -2.34
CA ALA A 189 -22.22 -7.37 -3.25
C ALA A 189 -21.27 -6.37 -3.96
N GLY A 190 -21.54 -5.06 -3.88
CA GLY A 190 -20.64 -4.03 -4.38
C GLY A 190 -19.30 -3.98 -3.64
N GLN A 191 -19.26 -4.38 -2.36
CA GLN A 191 -18.04 -4.37 -1.55
C GLN A 191 -16.99 -5.38 -2.06
N GLU A 192 -17.44 -6.52 -2.60
CA GLU A 192 -16.58 -7.61 -3.08
C GLU A 192 -15.71 -7.19 -4.28
N PHE A 193 -16.06 -6.10 -4.97
CA PHE A 193 -15.24 -5.53 -6.04
C PHE A 193 -14.11 -4.64 -5.52
N SER A 194 -14.15 -4.20 -4.27
CA SER A 194 -13.13 -3.36 -3.67
C SER A 194 -11.99 -4.19 -3.11
N LEU A 195 -10.75 -3.80 -3.39
CA LEU A 195 -9.58 -4.39 -2.73
C LEU A 195 -9.58 -4.11 -1.22
N HIS A 196 -10.21 -3.03 -0.77
CA HIS A 196 -10.32 -2.72 0.66
C HIS A 196 -11.09 -3.79 1.43
N TYR A 197 -12.12 -4.39 0.82
CA TYR A 197 -12.93 -5.44 1.43
C TYR A 197 -12.09 -6.67 1.82
N TYR A 198 -11.20 -7.12 0.91
CA TYR A 198 -10.31 -8.24 1.18
C TYR A 198 -9.24 -7.91 2.22
N LEU A 199 -8.76 -6.66 2.25
CA LEU A 199 -7.78 -6.20 3.23
C LEU A 199 -8.36 -6.13 4.64
N ILE A 200 -9.55 -5.54 4.80
CA ILE A 200 -10.19 -5.43 6.10
C ILE A 200 -10.65 -6.80 6.59
N SER A 201 -11.09 -7.70 5.70
CA SER A 201 -11.40 -9.09 6.05
C SER A 201 -10.15 -9.83 6.57
N LEU A 202 -9.00 -9.62 5.94
CA LEU A 202 -7.74 -10.19 6.40
C LEU A 202 -7.31 -9.62 7.76
N ALA A 203 -7.46 -8.31 7.93
CA ALA A 203 -7.15 -7.62 9.18
C ALA A 203 -8.10 -8.03 10.32
N TYR A 204 -9.38 -8.25 10.02
CA TYR A 204 -10.35 -8.81 10.97
C TYR A 204 -9.92 -10.19 11.45
N LYS A 205 -9.51 -11.08 10.54
CA LYS A 205 -9.14 -12.47 10.88
C LYS A 205 -7.78 -12.59 11.56
N TRP A 206 -6.77 -11.81 11.14
CA TRP A 206 -5.41 -11.92 11.67
C TRP A 206 -5.16 -11.04 12.89
N CYS A 207 -5.76 -9.86 12.91
CA CYS A 207 -5.54 -8.85 13.95
C CYS A 207 -6.75 -8.73 14.90
N GLY A 208 -7.83 -9.47 14.64
CA GLY A 208 -9.03 -9.49 15.47
C GLY A 208 -9.78 -8.16 15.49
N ILE A 209 -9.58 -7.27 14.52
CA ILE A 209 -10.14 -5.91 14.56
C ILE A 209 -11.66 -5.98 14.60
N THR A 210 -12.30 -5.28 15.52
CA THR A 210 -13.76 -5.19 15.55
C THR A 210 -14.21 -3.98 14.74
N ALA A 211 -14.39 -4.18 13.43
CA ALA A 211 -14.85 -3.15 12.49
C ALA A 211 -16.25 -2.57 12.81
N SER A 212 -16.92 -3.00 13.88
CA SER A 212 -18.29 -2.61 14.23
C SER A 212 -18.41 -1.35 15.10
N LYS A 213 -17.31 -0.76 15.57
CA LYS A 213 -17.36 0.43 16.45
C LYS A 213 -17.17 1.76 15.72
N THR A 214 -16.75 1.73 14.46
CA THR A 214 -16.50 2.93 13.67
C THR A 214 -17.60 3.11 12.64
N ASP A 215 -18.57 3.99 12.90
CA ASP A 215 -19.55 4.48 11.90
C ASP A 215 -18.89 5.10 10.65
N LEU A 216 -17.57 5.27 10.68
CA LEU A 216 -16.73 5.76 9.60
C LEU A 216 -16.56 4.75 8.45
N PHE A 217 -16.72 3.45 8.71
CA PHE A 217 -16.53 2.39 7.71
C PHE A 217 -17.74 1.46 7.69
N SER A 218 -18.17 1.05 6.48
CA SER A 218 -19.39 0.26 6.32
C SER A 218 -19.28 -1.08 7.07
N PRO A 219 -20.33 -1.51 7.79
CA PRO A 219 -20.34 -2.82 8.44
C PRO A 219 -20.07 -3.92 7.41
N LEU A 220 -19.13 -4.81 7.73
CA LEU A 220 -18.86 -5.99 6.92
C LEU A 220 -20.07 -6.93 7.01
N GLU A 221 -20.90 -6.98 5.97
CA GLU A 221 -22.02 -7.93 5.88
C GLU A 221 -21.53 -9.39 5.80
N SER A 222 -20.39 -9.60 5.14
CA SER A 222 -19.72 -10.89 5.01
C SER A 222 -18.22 -10.71 5.20
N VAL A 223 -17.56 -11.65 5.89
CA VAL A 223 -16.10 -11.64 6.05
C VAL A 223 -15.51 -12.72 5.16
N ALA A 224 -14.71 -12.32 4.17
CA ALA A 224 -14.03 -13.24 3.26
C ALA A 224 -13.06 -14.16 4.03
N SER A 225 -12.85 -15.37 3.50
CA SER A 225 -11.87 -16.26 4.08
C SER A 225 -10.44 -15.78 3.80
N VAL A 226 -9.50 -16.10 4.71
CA VAL A 226 -8.07 -15.79 4.54
C VAL A 226 -7.51 -16.25 3.18
N PRO A 227 -7.73 -17.50 2.72
CA PRO A 227 -7.19 -17.93 1.44
C PRO A 227 -7.80 -17.18 0.25
N GLU A 228 -9.09 -16.83 0.30
CA GLU A 228 -9.73 -16.03 -0.75
C GLU A 228 -9.13 -14.63 -0.84
N SER A 229 -8.98 -13.92 0.29
CA SER A 229 -8.37 -12.60 0.31
C SER A 229 -6.94 -12.62 -0.23
N LEU A 230 -6.12 -13.60 0.18
CA LEU A 230 -4.75 -13.75 -0.31
C LEU A 230 -4.73 -14.07 -1.81
N PHE A 231 -5.59 -14.98 -2.27
CA PHE A 231 -5.69 -15.33 -3.67
C PHE A 231 -6.06 -14.12 -4.52
N ILE A 232 -7.05 -13.33 -4.11
CA ILE A 232 -7.52 -12.18 -4.87
C ILE A 232 -6.47 -11.05 -4.89
N LEU A 233 -5.78 -10.78 -3.79
CA LEU A 233 -4.70 -9.79 -3.74
C LEU A 233 -3.53 -10.19 -4.65
N LEU A 234 -3.11 -11.46 -4.60
CA LEU A 234 -2.03 -11.98 -5.44
C LEU A 234 -2.45 -12.05 -6.91
N ALA A 235 -3.66 -12.54 -7.20
CA ALA A 235 -4.20 -12.61 -8.56
C ALA A 235 -4.30 -11.21 -9.17
N THR A 236 -4.76 -10.22 -8.40
CA THR A 236 -4.80 -8.82 -8.86
C THR A 236 -3.40 -8.30 -9.13
N SER A 237 -2.43 -8.58 -8.26
CA SER A 237 -1.03 -8.16 -8.47
C SER A 237 -0.44 -8.74 -9.77
N VAL A 238 -0.63 -10.04 -10.00
CA VAL A 238 -0.17 -10.73 -11.21
C VAL A 238 -0.89 -10.22 -12.45
N ALA A 239 -2.22 -10.07 -12.41
CA ALA A 239 -3.02 -9.58 -13.52
C ALA A 239 -2.63 -8.16 -13.93
N MET A 240 -2.48 -7.25 -12.96
CA MET A 240 -2.07 -5.86 -13.23
C MET A 240 -0.63 -5.78 -13.75
N MET A 241 0.27 -6.64 -13.27
CA MET A 241 1.63 -6.74 -13.84
C MET A 241 1.61 -7.29 -15.27
N ALA A 242 0.75 -8.25 -15.59
CA ALA A 242 0.56 -8.75 -16.95
C ALA A 242 0.01 -7.64 -17.87
N PHE A 243 -1.00 -6.90 -17.43
CA PHE A 243 -1.52 -5.74 -18.17
C PHE A 243 -0.49 -4.63 -18.34
N THR A 244 0.36 -4.40 -17.34
CA THR A 244 1.49 -3.48 -17.45
C THR A 244 2.44 -3.92 -18.56
N ALA A 245 2.78 -5.21 -18.61
CA ALA A 245 3.66 -5.76 -19.65
C ALA A 245 3.06 -5.62 -21.05
N VAL A 246 1.75 -5.78 -21.21
CA VAL A 246 1.03 -5.56 -22.47
C VAL A 246 1.02 -4.07 -22.84
N ALA A 247 0.66 -3.20 -21.90
CA ALA A 247 0.62 -1.74 -22.12
C ALA A 247 2.00 -1.19 -22.52
N ALA A 248 3.08 -1.72 -21.94
CA ALA A 248 4.45 -1.33 -22.28
C ALA A 248 4.90 -1.76 -23.69
N ARG A 249 4.26 -2.77 -24.28
CA ARG A 249 4.52 -3.15 -25.68
C ARG A 249 3.85 -2.18 -26.65
N GLN A 250 2.62 -1.76 -26.33
CA GLN A 250 1.80 -0.88 -27.17
C GLN A 250 2.24 0.59 -27.11
N ARG A 251 2.90 1.02 -26.03
CA ARG A 251 3.34 2.40 -25.89
C ARG A 251 4.61 2.62 -26.72
N ASP A 252 4.43 3.22 -27.90
CA ASP A 252 5.54 3.71 -28.72
C ASP A 252 6.30 4.80 -27.95
N VAL A 253 7.63 4.66 -27.94
CA VAL A 253 8.54 5.61 -27.30
C VAL A 253 9.23 6.36 -28.43
N LEU A 254 8.55 7.40 -28.90
CA LEU A 254 9.05 8.43 -29.80
C LEU A 254 8.67 9.79 -29.22
#